data_AF-A0A2D4UPB2-F1
#
_entry.id   AF-A0A2D4UPB2-F1
#
_cell.length_a   1.000
_cell.length_b   1.000
_cell.length_c   1.000
_cell.angle_alpha   90.00
_cell.angle_beta   90.00
_cell.angle_gamma   90.00
#
_symmetry.space_group_name_H-M   'P 1'
#
loop_
_entity.id
_entity.type
_entity.pdbx_description
1 polymer ?
#
loop_
_entity_poly.entity_id
_entity_poly.type
_entity_poly.pdbx_seq_one_letter_code
_entity_poly.pdbx_strand_id
1 'polypeptide(L)'
;MSEMPMGSRDDVLAGGGIGGTTSSPMAFPIPAEELGTVSISPTGSFEAGSYQTFVLTYVAGKFGIDDSGSIRVCFRFASDQTRPQFEDPKGPNYTTIEASNNAVLTYHYDPKGNVRPWDRTLY
;
A
#
# COMPACT_ATOMS: atom_id res chain seq x y z
N MET A 1 -21.63 7.54 -17.08
CA MET A 1 -21.26 7.55 -15.66
C MET A 1 -19.74 7.65 -15.60
N SER A 2 -19.20 8.77 -15.15
CA SER A 2 -17.80 8.86 -14.75
C SER A 2 -17.67 8.13 -13.41
N GLU A 3 -16.91 7.04 -13.35
CA GLU A 3 -16.51 6.47 -12.06
C GLU A 3 -15.75 7.55 -11.30
N MET A 4 -16.30 8.00 -10.17
CA MET A 4 -15.51 8.79 -9.23
C MET A 4 -14.55 7.81 -8.53
N PRO A 5 -13.22 8.05 -8.57
CA PRO A 5 -12.27 7.19 -7.90
C PRO A 5 -12.57 7.24 -6.40
N MET A 6 -13.17 6.19 -5.84
CA MET A 6 -13.39 6.13 -4.39
C MET A 6 -12.04 6.01 -3.67
N GLY A 7 -11.77 6.94 -2.75
CA GLY A 7 -10.58 6.95 -1.90
C GLY A 7 -9.58 8.05 -2.23
N SER A 8 -9.95 9.03 -3.08
CA SER A 8 -9.15 10.23 -3.30
C SER A 8 -9.32 11.23 -2.15
N ARG A 9 -8.31 12.07 -1.95
CA ARG A 9 -8.33 13.18 -0.98
C ARG A 9 -9.54 14.13 -1.20
N ASP A 10 -10.00 14.21 -2.44
CA ASP A 10 -11.08 15.09 -2.87
C ASP A 10 -12.48 14.56 -2.53
N ASP A 11 -12.61 13.27 -2.18
CA ASP A 11 -13.92 12.64 -1.90
C ASP A 11 -14.48 12.99 -0.51
N VAL A 12 -13.66 13.56 0.38
CA VAL A 12 -13.96 13.61 1.82
C VAL A 12 -14.39 15.00 2.33
N LEU A 13 -14.54 15.99 1.46
CA LEU A 13 -14.75 17.39 1.87
C LEU A 13 -16.19 17.79 2.27
N ALA A 14 -17.12 16.85 2.45
CA ALA A 14 -18.52 17.19 2.73
C ALA A 14 -18.90 17.38 4.22
N GLY A 15 -17.98 17.21 5.19
CA GLY A 15 -18.33 17.10 6.61
C GLY A 15 -17.54 18.00 7.58
N GLY A 16 -17.75 19.31 7.51
CA GLY A 16 -17.19 20.27 8.47
C GLY A 16 -17.76 20.13 9.88
N GLY A 17 -16.89 19.87 10.86
CA GLY A 17 -17.22 19.85 12.29
C GLY A 17 -16.33 20.80 13.08
N ILE A 18 -16.56 22.11 12.99
CA ILE A 18 -15.77 23.14 13.70
C ILE A 18 -16.45 23.65 15.00
N GLY A 19 -17.37 22.88 15.59
CA GLY A 19 -18.25 23.37 16.66
C GLY A 19 -18.25 22.63 17.99
N GLY A 20 -17.53 21.51 18.14
CA GLY A 20 -17.50 20.72 19.38
C GLY A 20 -18.82 20.06 19.81
N THR A 21 -19.91 20.32 19.09
CA THR A 21 -21.26 19.75 19.33
C THR A 21 -21.56 18.53 18.46
N THR A 22 -20.69 18.23 17.50
CA THR A 22 -20.77 17.07 16.61
C THR A 22 -19.39 16.42 16.49
N SER A 23 -19.38 15.08 16.41
CA SER A 23 -18.18 14.31 16.09
C SER A 23 -18.22 13.94 14.61
N SER A 24 -17.14 14.24 13.89
CA SER A 24 -16.92 13.77 12.52
C SER A 24 -15.50 13.22 12.39
N PRO A 25 -15.27 12.24 11.49
CA PRO A 25 -13.91 11.78 11.19
C PRO A 25 -13.08 12.93 10.61
N MET A 26 -11.88 13.16 11.14
CA MET A 26 -10.88 13.95 10.43
C MET A 26 -10.31 13.09 9.31
N ALA A 27 -10.65 13.42 8.07
CA ALA A 27 -10.26 12.67 6.88
C ALA A 27 -8.73 12.58 6.69
N PHE A 28 -8.05 13.68 6.97
CA PHE A 28 -6.60 13.83 6.78
C PHE A 28 -5.99 14.45 8.03
N PRO A 29 -5.85 13.67 9.12
CA PRO A 29 -5.35 14.19 10.38
C PRO A 29 -3.85 14.52 10.35
N ILE A 30 -3.13 14.03 9.33
CA ILE A 30 -1.69 14.24 9.15
C ILE A 30 -1.46 14.92 7.78
N PRO A 31 -0.69 16.01 7.72
CA PRO A 31 -0.28 16.62 6.44
C PRO A 31 0.45 15.62 5.55
N ALA A 32 0.25 15.70 4.24
CA ALA A 32 0.73 14.64 3.32
C ALA A 32 2.27 14.55 3.33
N GLU A 33 2.93 15.70 3.45
CA GLU A 33 4.37 15.86 3.59
C GLU A 33 4.94 15.25 4.88
N GLU A 34 4.12 15.00 5.91
CA GLU A 34 4.54 14.38 7.17
C GLU A 34 4.34 12.85 7.19
N LEU A 35 3.63 12.27 6.21
CA LEU A 35 3.34 10.82 6.11
C LEU A 35 4.53 9.98 5.64
N GLY A 36 5.51 10.60 4.97
CA GLY A 36 6.63 9.92 4.33
C GLY A 36 6.42 9.79 2.82
N THR A 37 7.24 8.95 2.18
CA THR A 37 7.23 8.78 0.72
C THR A 37 7.29 7.32 0.32
N VAL A 38 6.74 7.01 -0.85
CA VAL A 38 6.86 5.69 -1.47
C VAL A 38 7.44 5.85 -2.86
N SER A 39 8.33 4.93 -3.23
CA SER A 39 8.89 4.83 -4.57
C SER A 39 8.89 3.38 -5.03
N ILE A 40 8.78 3.17 -6.34
CA ILE A 40 8.88 1.86 -6.97
C ILE A 40 9.87 1.95 -8.14
N SER A 41 10.72 0.95 -8.28
CA SER A 41 11.68 0.83 -9.38
C SER A 41 11.77 -0.63 -9.83
N PRO A 42 12.07 -0.93 -11.11
CA PRO A 42 12.15 0.02 -12.22
C PRO A 42 10.79 0.62 -12.59
N THR A 43 10.80 1.77 -13.26
CA THR A 43 9.61 2.40 -13.83
C THR A 43 9.66 2.31 -15.35
N GLY A 44 8.49 2.29 -16.00
CA GLY A 44 8.38 2.24 -17.46
C GLY A 44 7.44 1.15 -17.96
N SER A 45 7.65 0.73 -19.20
CA SER A 45 6.90 -0.35 -19.85
C SER A 45 7.69 -1.65 -19.80
N PHE A 46 6.99 -2.75 -19.53
CA PHE A 46 7.57 -4.09 -19.45
C PHE A 46 6.80 -5.04 -20.37
N GLU A 47 7.46 -6.09 -20.84
CA GLU A 47 6.82 -7.12 -21.66
C GLU A 47 5.78 -7.89 -20.83
N ALA A 48 4.56 -7.99 -21.34
CA ALA A 48 3.48 -8.71 -20.66
C ALA A 48 3.80 -10.21 -20.55
N GLY A 49 3.58 -10.79 -19.37
CA GLY A 49 3.89 -12.20 -19.11
C GLY A 49 5.39 -12.51 -18.94
N SER A 50 6.26 -11.50 -18.92
CA SER A 50 7.67 -11.66 -18.57
C SER A 50 7.90 -11.53 -17.06
N TYR A 51 9.00 -12.08 -16.56
CA TYR A 51 9.41 -11.88 -15.17
C TYR A 51 10.16 -10.55 -15.03
N GLN A 52 9.77 -9.76 -14.02
CA GLN A 52 10.43 -8.52 -13.64
C GLN A 52 10.63 -8.47 -12.13
N THR A 53 11.71 -7.80 -11.72
CA THR A 53 11.97 -7.53 -10.30
C THR A 53 11.66 -6.07 -10.02
N PHE A 54 10.74 -5.84 -9.08
CA PHE A 54 10.41 -4.52 -8.59
C PHE A 54 10.84 -4.37 -7.14
N VAL A 55 11.35 -3.18 -6.81
CA VAL A 55 11.69 -2.75 -5.45
C VAL A 55 10.75 -1.62 -5.08
N LEU A 56 9.92 -1.85 -4.07
CA LEU A 56 9.06 -0.84 -3.47
C LEU A 56 9.72 -0.38 -2.16
N THR A 57 10.04 0.90 -2.07
CA THR A 57 10.64 1.51 -0.87
C THR A 57 9.67 2.50 -0.27
N TYR A 58 9.27 2.26 0.98
CA TYR A 58 8.61 3.26 1.82
C TYR A 58 9.64 3.90 2.74
N VAL A 59 9.69 5.22 2.75
CA VAL A 59 10.48 6.03 3.68
C VAL A 59 9.52 6.63 4.69
N ALA A 60 9.69 6.22 5.95
CA ALA A 60 8.90 6.72 7.07
C ALA A 60 8.92 8.25 7.14
N GLY A 61 7.73 8.83 7.35
CA GLY A 61 7.57 10.24 7.62
C GLY A 61 7.90 10.62 9.06
N LYS A 62 7.48 11.82 9.47
CA LYS A 62 7.76 12.41 10.78
C LYS A 62 7.37 11.52 11.96
N PHE A 63 6.29 10.76 11.82
CA PHE A 63 5.73 9.95 12.90
C PHE A 63 6.03 8.46 12.80
N GLY A 64 6.63 8.00 11.69
CA GLY A 64 6.87 6.58 11.47
C GLY A 64 5.60 5.73 11.43
N ILE A 65 5.77 4.43 11.70
CA ILE A 65 4.70 3.45 11.86
C ILE A 65 4.80 2.94 13.30
N ASP A 66 3.72 3.07 14.05
CA ASP A 66 3.64 2.66 15.45
C ASP A 66 3.51 1.13 15.60
N ASP A 67 3.69 0.62 16.81
CA ASP A 67 3.45 -0.79 17.16
C ASP A 67 2.04 -1.19 16.70
N SER A 68 1.91 -2.38 16.10
CA SER A 68 0.70 -2.90 15.44
C SER A 68 0.28 -2.20 14.13
N GLY A 69 0.97 -1.14 13.72
CA GLY A 69 0.82 -0.58 12.39
C GLY A 69 1.25 -1.56 11.29
N SER A 70 0.69 -1.42 10.10
CA SER A 70 1.04 -2.25 8.95
C SER A 70 1.11 -1.45 7.67
N ILE A 71 1.97 -1.89 6.76
CA ILE A 71 1.95 -1.47 5.36
C ILE A 71 1.17 -2.53 4.59
N ARG A 72 0.29 -2.09 3.69
CA ARG A 72 -0.42 -2.99 2.78
C ARG A 72 -0.10 -2.60 1.35
N VAL A 73 0.52 -3.51 0.61
CA VAL A 73 0.73 -3.36 -0.83
C VAL A 73 -0.39 -4.10 -1.54
N CYS A 74 -1.29 -3.34 -2.18
CA CYS A 74 -2.49 -3.89 -2.81
C CYS A 74 -2.35 -3.90 -4.32
N PHE A 75 -2.67 -5.03 -4.94
CA PHE A 75 -2.53 -5.28 -6.37
C PHE A 75 -3.91 -5.45 -7.01
N ARG A 76 -4.03 -5.07 -8.29
CA ARG A 76 -5.29 -5.31 -9.03
C ARG A 76 -5.52 -6.81 -9.20
N PHE A 77 -6.77 -7.23 -9.05
CA PHE A 77 -7.17 -8.64 -9.22
C PHE A 77 -6.88 -9.16 -10.65
N ALA A 78 -7.13 -8.31 -11.64
CA ALA A 78 -6.86 -8.55 -13.06
C ALA A 78 -5.45 -8.05 -13.38
N SER A 79 -4.48 -8.92 -13.10
CA SER A 79 -3.07 -8.73 -13.38
C SER A 79 -2.44 -10.08 -13.76
N ASP A 80 -1.32 -10.01 -14.47
CA ASP A 80 -0.41 -11.14 -14.69
C ASP A 80 0.43 -11.46 -13.43
N GLN A 81 0.28 -10.66 -12.37
CA GLN A 81 0.96 -10.85 -11.12
C GLN A 81 0.50 -12.12 -10.40
N THR A 82 1.48 -12.97 -10.18
CA THR A 82 1.41 -14.25 -9.49
C THR A 82 1.61 -14.08 -7.97
N ARG A 83 1.25 -15.12 -7.20
CA ARG A 83 1.39 -15.10 -5.74
C ARG A 83 2.87 -14.99 -5.34
N PRO A 84 3.25 -14.06 -4.44
CA PRO A 84 4.61 -14.01 -3.91
C PRO A 84 4.91 -15.26 -3.07
N GLN A 85 6.17 -15.66 -3.05
CA GLN A 85 6.70 -16.69 -2.16
C GLN A 85 7.97 -16.17 -1.51
N PHE A 86 8.32 -16.71 -0.34
CA PHE A 86 9.33 -16.13 0.55
C PHE A 86 10.45 -17.11 0.91
N GLU A 87 10.44 -18.32 0.33
CA GLU A 87 11.24 -19.45 0.78
C GLU A 87 12.28 -19.94 -0.23
N ASP A 88 12.00 -19.84 -1.53
CA ASP A 88 12.89 -20.31 -2.60
C ASP A 88 13.50 -19.14 -3.38
N PRO A 89 14.75 -18.74 -3.10
CA PRO A 89 15.40 -17.62 -3.79
C PRO A 89 15.56 -17.80 -5.31
N LYS A 90 15.43 -19.02 -5.82
CA LYS A 90 15.54 -19.33 -7.26
C LYS A 90 14.18 -19.59 -7.92
N GLY A 91 13.13 -19.67 -7.11
CA GLY A 91 11.76 -19.88 -7.58
C GLY A 91 11.15 -18.60 -8.16
N PRO A 92 10.13 -18.71 -9.02
CA PRO A 92 9.41 -17.55 -9.52
C PRO A 92 8.75 -16.79 -8.35
N ASN A 93 8.63 -15.47 -8.51
CA ASN A 93 7.97 -14.56 -7.56
C ASN A 93 8.60 -14.54 -6.16
N TYR A 94 9.88 -14.90 -6.06
CA TYR A 94 10.63 -14.75 -4.83
C TYR A 94 10.58 -13.29 -4.38
N THR A 95 10.08 -13.08 -3.16
CA THR A 95 9.87 -11.78 -2.57
C THR A 95 10.61 -11.72 -1.25
N THR A 96 11.33 -10.62 -1.04
CA THR A 96 11.98 -10.32 0.24
C THR A 96 11.38 -9.04 0.80
N ILE A 97 11.36 -8.95 2.12
CA ILE A 97 10.85 -7.79 2.85
C ILE A 97 11.85 -7.50 3.95
N GLU A 98 12.31 -6.26 4.01
CA GLU A 98 13.31 -5.83 4.97
C GLU A 98 12.92 -4.48 5.58
N ALA A 99 13.33 -4.28 6.84
CA ALA A 99 13.25 -3.00 7.52
C ALA A 99 14.67 -2.47 7.75
N SER A 100 14.95 -1.24 7.32
CA SER A 100 16.27 -0.61 7.44
C SER A 100 16.73 -0.38 8.89
N ASN A 101 15.82 -0.53 9.86
CA ASN A 101 16.04 -0.33 11.29
C ASN A 101 16.00 -1.65 12.09
N ASN A 102 16.04 -2.81 11.44
CA ASN A 102 15.94 -4.14 12.08
C ASN A 102 14.62 -4.41 12.81
N ALA A 103 13.53 -3.69 12.47
CA ALA A 103 12.20 -4.04 12.97
C ALA A 103 11.85 -5.49 12.58
N VAL A 104 11.26 -6.24 13.51
CA VAL A 104 10.76 -7.59 13.23
C VAL A 104 9.45 -7.46 12.46
N LEU A 105 9.47 -7.92 11.21
CA LEU A 105 8.31 -7.86 10.33
C LEU A 105 7.56 -9.20 10.34
N THR A 106 6.24 -9.14 10.50
CA THR A 106 5.35 -10.25 10.17
C THR A 106 4.73 -9.96 8.83
N TYR A 107 4.90 -10.86 7.87
CA TYR A 107 4.38 -10.68 6.51
C TYR A 107 3.53 -11.87 6.07
N HIS A 108 2.53 -11.60 5.24
CA HIS A 108 1.72 -12.63 4.60
C HIS A 108 1.00 -12.08 3.37
N TYR A 109 0.50 -13.00 2.53
CA TYR A 109 -0.26 -12.63 1.34
C TYR A 109 -1.70 -13.13 1.44
N ASP A 110 -2.65 -12.21 1.30
CA ASP A 110 -4.09 -12.48 1.28
C ASP A 110 -4.70 -12.09 -0.08
N PRO A 111 -5.18 -13.07 -0.90
CA PRO A 111 -5.86 -12.79 -2.16
C PRO A 111 -7.17 -11.99 -2.05
N LYS A 112 -7.70 -11.79 -0.84
CA LYS A 112 -8.94 -11.06 -0.53
C LYS A 112 -8.76 -10.05 0.62
N GLY A 113 -7.52 -9.62 0.86
CA GLY A 113 -7.16 -8.76 1.99
C GLY A 113 -7.60 -7.29 1.86
N ASN A 114 -8.19 -6.88 0.74
CA ASN A 114 -8.63 -5.51 0.50
C ASN A 114 -9.84 -5.42 -0.46
N VAL A 115 -10.36 -4.21 -0.67
CA VAL A 115 -11.52 -3.94 -1.53
C VAL A 115 -11.18 -4.11 -3.01
N ARG A 116 -12.14 -4.64 -3.79
CA ARG A 116 -12.00 -4.69 -5.25
C ARG A 116 -11.93 -3.28 -5.86
N PRO A 117 -11.16 -3.07 -6.94
CA PRO A 117 -10.41 -4.08 -7.71
C PRO A 117 -9.03 -4.43 -7.16
N TRP A 118 -8.65 -3.93 -5.97
CA TRP A 118 -7.32 -4.04 -5.36
C TRP A 118 -7.28 -5.09 -4.23
N ASP A 119 -7.89 -6.26 -4.43
CA ASP A 119 -8.17 -7.22 -3.36
C ASP A 119 -6.98 -8.09 -2.94
N ARG A 120 -5.99 -8.25 -3.82
CA ARG A 120 -4.76 -9.00 -3.54
C ARG A 120 -3.82 -8.14 -2.71
N THR A 121 -3.48 -8.57 -1.50
CA THR A 121 -2.73 -7.75 -0.55
C THR A 121 -1.52 -8.51 0.00
N LEU A 122 -0.35 -7.88 -0.10
CA LEU A 122 0.82 -8.21 0.69
C LEU A 122 0.80 -7.35 1.96
N TYR A 123 0.83 -8.02 3.10
CA TYR A 123 1.05 -7.47 4.44
C TYR A 123 2.50 -7.68 4.83
#